data_AF-A0A938SQX0-F1
#
_entry.id   AF-A0A938SQX0-F1
#
_cell.length_a   1.000
_cell.length_b   1.000
_cell.length_c   1.000
_cell.angle_alpha   90.00
_cell.angle_beta   90.00
_cell.angle_gamma   90.00
#
_symmetry.space_group_name_H-M   'P 1'
#
loop_
_entity.id
_entity.type
_entity.pdbx_description
1 polymer ?
#
loop_
_entity_poly.entity_id
_entity_poly.type
_entity_poly.pdbx_seq_one_letter_code
_entity_poly.pdbx_strand_id
1 'polypeptide(L)'
;MFSIVRRDLNDAEGDISADWQFGIAYNAALKLCTILLHAPGYRPERTLQHFRVIAALPLMLGGQRKNDAAYLDTCRIKRNTAEYDTAGVATQQNAAELVCFVKELQLEVIQWLQLNHPELAPKAVPQGPIPDAQDTNLDA
;
A
#
# COMPACT_ATOMS: atom_id res chain seq x y z
N MET A 1 -9.60 -3.41 9.43
CA MET A 1 -8.42 -2.75 8.82
C MET A 1 -8.75 -2.07 7.48
N PHE A 2 -9.52 -2.69 6.58
CA PHE A 2 -9.95 -2.02 5.34
C PHE A 2 -10.72 -0.69 5.52
N SER A 3 -11.45 -0.52 6.63
CA SER A 3 -12.06 0.77 6.97
C SER A 3 -11.03 1.89 7.18
N ILE A 4 -9.86 1.56 7.73
CA ILE A 4 -8.74 2.50 7.92
C ILE A 4 -8.14 2.83 6.56
N VAL A 5 -7.87 1.82 5.72
CA VAL A 5 -7.34 2.04 4.35
C VAL A 5 -8.26 2.98 3.55
N ARG A 6 -9.58 2.77 3.63
CA ARG A 6 -10.56 3.60 2.92
C ARG A 6 -10.56 5.05 3.41
N ARG A 7 -10.58 5.24 4.73
CA ARG A 7 -10.51 6.58 5.34
C ARG A 7 -9.23 7.28 4.89
N ASP A 8 -8.09 6.61 5.04
CA ASP A 8 -6.79 7.19 4.75
C ASP A 8 -6.64 7.54 3.27
N LEU A 9 -7.10 6.69 2.33
CA LEU A 9 -7.12 7.04 0.91
C LEU A 9 -7.98 8.28 0.63
N ASN A 10 -9.15 8.38 1.26
CA ASN A 10 -10.04 9.54 1.08
C ASN A 10 -9.43 10.82 1.66
N ASP A 11 -8.81 10.73 2.84
CA ASP A 11 -8.16 11.87 3.50
C ASP A 11 -6.90 12.31 2.74
N ALA A 12 -6.16 11.37 2.15
CA ALA A 12 -4.97 11.65 1.33
C ALA A 12 -5.28 12.36 0.00
N GLU A 13 -6.53 12.31 -0.46
CA GLU A 13 -7.02 13.06 -1.62
C GLU A 13 -7.66 14.40 -1.22
N GLY A 14 -7.69 14.72 0.07
CA GLY A 14 -8.23 15.98 0.59
C GLY A 14 -7.33 17.19 0.32
N ASP A 15 -7.88 18.38 0.54
CA ASP A 15 -7.18 19.65 0.41
C ASP A 15 -6.32 19.94 1.65
N ILE A 16 -5.19 19.24 1.75
CA ILE A 16 -4.19 19.36 2.83
C ILE A 16 -2.77 19.38 2.22
N SER A 17 -1.75 19.59 3.04
CA SER A 17 -0.37 19.64 2.55
C SER A 17 0.07 18.32 1.92
N ALA A 18 0.96 18.41 0.92
CA ALA A 18 1.51 17.23 0.25
C ALA A 18 2.21 16.25 1.22
N ASP A 19 2.86 16.75 2.27
CA ASP A 19 3.44 15.90 3.31
C ASP A 19 2.38 15.08 4.05
N TRP A 20 1.24 15.69 4.38
CA TRP A 20 0.14 14.98 5.03
C TRP A 20 -0.53 13.99 4.09
N GLN A 21 -0.82 14.39 2.85
CA GLN A 21 -1.37 13.48 1.83
C GLN A 21 -0.46 12.26 1.65
N PHE A 22 0.85 12.48 1.49
CA PHE A 22 1.85 11.41 1.35
C PHE A 22 1.92 10.52 2.59
N GLY A 23 1.96 11.11 3.78
CA GLY A 23 2.03 10.37 5.04
C GLY A 23 0.80 9.51 5.31
N ILE A 24 -0.40 10.01 4.97
CA ILE A 24 -1.66 9.29 5.11
C ILE A 24 -1.76 8.16 4.07
N ALA A 25 -1.39 8.42 2.81
CA ALA A 25 -1.33 7.39 1.77
C ALA A 25 -0.36 6.26 2.14
N TYR A 26 0.81 6.60 2.69
CA TYR A 26 1.76 5.61 3.21
C TYR A 26 1.16 4.76 4.35
N ASN A 27 0.38 5.36 5.26
CA ASN A 27 -0.29 4.60 6.31
C ASN A 27 -1.32 3.61 5.74
N ALA A 28 -2.06 3.99 4.70
CA ALA A 28 -2.96 3.09 3.97
C ALA A 28 -2.19 1.90 3.38
N ALA A 29 -1.04 2.13 2.73
CA ALA A 29 -0.15 1.09 2.22
C ALA A 29 0.29 0.13 3.34
N LEU A 30 0.71 0.68 4.48
CA LEU A 30 1.13 -0.10 5.63
C LEU A 30 0.01 -1.00 6.17
N LYS A 31 -1.24 -0.51 6.21
CA LYS A 31 -2.39 -1.32 6.64
C LYS A 31 -2.68 -2.46 5.66
N LEU A 32 -2.52 -2.26 4.36
CA LEU A 32 -2.64 -3.32 3.34
C LEU A 32 -1.59 -4.41 3.55
N CYS A 33 -0.32 -4.03 3.69
CA CYS A 33 0.76 -4.98 4.00
C CYS A 33 0.52 -5.72 5.33
N THR A 34 -0.05 -5.03 6.33
CA THR A 34 -0.37 -5.66 7.63
C THR A 34 -1.51 -6.67 7.49
N ILE A 35 -2.50 -6.41 6.62
CA ILE A 35 -3.56 -7.38 6.29
C ILE A 35 -2.95 -8.63 5.65
N LEU A 36 -2.07 -8.47 4.66
CA LEU A 36 -1.36 -9.59 4.02
C LEU A 36 -0.59 -10.44 5.03
N LEU A 37 0.11 -9.80 5.97
CA LEU A 37 0.86 -10.53 7.00
C LEU A 37 -0.06 -11.29 7.96
N HIS A 38 -1.20 -10.71 8.35
CA HIS A 38 -2.10 -11.31 9.32
C HIS A 38 -2.99 -12.41 8.75
N ALA A 39 -3.30 -12.40 7.45
CA ALA A 39 -4.21 -13.35 6.84
C ALA A 39 -3.78 -14.83 7.01
N PRO A 40 -2.51 -15.21 6.82
CA PRO A 40 -2.03 -16.56 7.12
C PRO A 40 -1.76 -16.81 8.62
N GLY A 41 -2.10 -15.88 9.51
CA GLY A 41 -1.94 -16.01 10.96
C GLY A 41 -0.61 -15.51 11.53
N TYR A 42 0.27 -14.90 10.73
CA TYR A 42 1.51 -14.32 11.25
C TYR A 42 1.25 -13.08 12.09
N ARG A 43 2.07 -12.88 13.13
CA ARG A 43 2.06 -11.68 13.98
C ARG A 43 3.42 -11.01 13.88
N PRO A 44 3.49 -9.72 13.51
CA PRO A 44 4.76 -9.00 13.50
C PRO A 44 5.29 -8.90 14.94
N GLU A 45 6.54 -9.30 15.16
CA GLU A 45 7.25 -9.00 16.41
C GLU A 45 7.31 -7.50 16.65
N ARG A 46 7.34 -7.09 17.94
CA ARG A 46 7.20 -5.68 18.34
C ARG A 46 8.34 -4.77 17.83
N THR A 47 9.47 -5.32 17.40
CA THR A 47 10.64 -4.58 16.89
C THR A 47 10.67 -4.60 15.36
N LEU A 48 10.90 -3.44 14.72
CA LEU A 48 10.94 -3.25 13.25
C LEU A 48 9.61 -3.50 12.52
N GLN A 49 8.49 -3.08 13.12
CA GLN A 49 7.14 -3.37 12.60
C GLN A 49 6.94 -2.94 11.14
N HIS A 50 7.37 -1.73 10.75
CA HIS A 50 7.22 -1.26 9.36
C HIS A 50 8.00 -2.12 8.36
N PHE A 51 9.26 -2.42 8.67
CA PHE A 51 10.12 -3.23 7.80
C PHE A 51 9.55 -4.63 7.59
N ARG A 52 9.11 -5.29 8.67
CA ARG A 52 8.53 -6.64 8.60
C ARG A 52 7.20 -6.68 7.86
N VAL A 53 6.39 -5.65 8.07
CA VAL A 53 5.10 -5.52 7.39
C VAL A 53 5.31 -5.32 5.89
N ILE A 54 6.21 -4.44 5.46
CA ILE A 54 6.51 -4.21 4.04
C ILE A 54 7.12 -5.46 3.39
N ALA A 55 7.97 -6.19 4.10
CA ALA A 55 8.54 -7.45 3.62
C ALA A 55 7.48 -8.54 3.34
N ALA A 56 6.28 -8.44 3.93
CA ALA A 56 5.18 -9.37 3.64
C ALA A 56 4.71 -9.26 2.17
N LEU A 57 4.90 -8.09 1.54
CA LEU A 57 4.39 -7.85 0.19
C LEU A 57 4.94 -8.85 -0.85
N PRO A 58 6.27 -8.98 -1.06
CA PRO A 58 6.82 -9.96 -1.99
C PRO A 58 6.68 -11.42 -1.53
N LEU A 59 6.46 -11.64 -0.22
CA LEU A 59 6.24 -13.00 0.31
C LEU A 59 4.83 -13.50 -0.02
N MET A 60 3.82 -12.63 0.03
CA MET A 60 2.41 -13.02 -0.17
C MET A 60 1.96 -12.85 -1.62
N LEU A 61 2.31 -11.73 -2.26
CA LEU A 61 1.89 -11.44 -3.63
C LEU A 61 2.88 -11.93 -4.68
N GLY A 62 4.10 -12.31 -4.30
CA GLY A 62 5.12 -12.88 -5.18
C GLY A 62 6.35 -11.98 -5.40
N GLY A 63 7.45 -12.59 -5.84
CA GLY A 63 8.77 -11.96 -5.90
C GLY A 63 8.88 -10.74 -6.83
N GLN A 64 7.97 -10.58 -7.78
CA GLN A 64 7.87 -9.39 -8.63
C GLN A 64 7.58 -8.10 -7.83
N ARG A 65 6.99 -8.22 -6.63
CA ARG A 65 6.72 -7.08 -5.72
C ARG A 65 7.92 -6.64 -4.88
N LYS A 66 9.13 -7.16 -5.14
CA LYS A 66 10.35 -6.72 -4.43
C LYS A 66 10.65 -5.24 -4.63
N ASN A 67 10.44 -4.72 -5.84
CA ASN A 67 10.65 -3.31 -6.14
C ASN A 67 9.64 -2.43 -5.40
N ASP A 68 8.39 -2.87 -5.29
CA ASP A 68 7.35 -2.18 -4.54
C ASP A 68 7.65 -2.12 -3.04
N ALA A 69 8.19 -3.21 -2.48
CA ALA A 69 8.67 -3.21 -1.10
C ALA A 69 9.82 -2.21 -0.87
N ALA A 70 10.77 -2.14 -1.80
CA ALA A 70 11.86 -1.16 -1.74
C ALA A 70 11.34 0.28 -1.89
N TYR A 71 10.36 0.49 -2.76
CA TYR A 71 9.67 1.77 -2.93
C TYR A 71 8.96 2.20 -1.64
N LEU A 72 8.22 1.30 -0.98
CA LEU A 72 7.56 1.59 0.29
C LEU A 72 8.56 1.88 1.44
N ASP A 73 9.74 1.25 1.45
CA ASP A 73 10.78 1.62 2.42
C ASP A 73 11.37 3.02 2.14
N THR A 74 11.51 3.39 0.87
CA THR A 74 11.89 4.76 0.49
C THR A 74 10.83 5.77 0.93
N CYS A 75 9.55 5.44 0.76
CA CYS A 75 8.42 6.25 1.25
C CYS A 75 8.44 6.40 2.77
N ARG A 76 8.78 5.33 3.51
CA ARG A 76 8.92 5.37 4.97
C ARG A 76 9.92 6.43 5.43
N ILE A 77 11.08 6.47 4.77
CA ILE A 77 12.14 7.44 5.09
C ILE A 77 11.64 8.86 4.80
N LYS A 78 11.08 9.09 3.60
CA LYS A 78 10.52 10.40 3.22
C LYS A 78 9.44 10.88 4.20
N ARG A 79 8.52 10.00 4.60
CA ARG A 79 7.46 10.29 5.57
C ARG A 79 8.00 10.65 6.94
N ASN A 80 9.05 9.97 7.41
CA ASN A 80 9.68 10.31 8.70
C ASN A 80 10.37 11.67 8.64
N THR A 81 11.08 11.99 7.57
CA THR A 81 11.70 13.31 7.38
C THR A 81 10.65 14.41 7.32
N ALA A 82 9.54 14.20 6.60
CA ALA A 82 8.44 15.15 6.52
C ALA A 82 7.76 15.42 7.89
N GLU A 83 7.67 14.39 8.74
CA GLU A 83 6.99 14.49 10.05
C GLU A 83 7.88 15.12 11.13
N TYR A 84 9.18 14.83 11.13
CA TYR A 84 10.07 15.19 12.25
C TYR A 84 11.19 16.16 11.90
N ASP A 85 11.70 16.15 10.67
CA ASP A 85 12.95 16.84 10.32
C ASP A 85 12.70 18.14 9.54
N THR A 86 11.87 18.08 8.49
CA THR A 86 11.70 19.20 7.55
C THR A 86 10.35 19.14 6.87
N ALA A 87 9.62 20.24 6.85
CA ALA A 87 8.39 20.38 6.07
C ALA A 87 8.68 20.64 4.59
N GLY A 88 7.78 20.19 3.71
CA GLY A 88 7.85 20.37 2.26
C GLY A 88 8.71 19.34 1.53
N VAL A 89 8.89 18.13 2.10
CA VAL A 89 9.75 17.09 1.53
C VAL A 89 8.99 16.25 0.49
N ALA A 90 7.68 16.09 0.65
CA ALA A 90 6.82 15.51 -0.36
C ALA A 90 6.25 16.60 -1.28
N THR A 91 6.27 16.32 -2.58
CA THR A 91 5.56 17.14 -3.57
C THR A 91 4.15 16.60 -3.78
N GLN A 92 3.28 17.44 -4.35
CA GLN A 92 1.94 17.00 -4.78
C GLN A 92 1.99 15.80 -5.73
N GLN A 93 2.99 15.78 -6.62
CA GLN A 93 3.24 14.64 -7.51
C GLN A 93 3.58 13.37 -6.72
N ASN A 94 4.47 13.44 -5.72
CA ASN A 94 4.81 12.26 -4.91
C ASN A 94 3.59 11.73 -4.13
N ALA A 95 2.75 12.61 -3.61
CA ALA A 95 1.52 12.22 -2.92
C ALA A 95 0.56 11.51 -3.88
N ALA A 96 0.31 12.09 -5.06
CA ALA A 96 -0.56 11.51 -6.08
C ALA A 96 -0.05 10.15 -6.59
N GLU A 97 1.25 10.03 -6.86
CA GLU A 97 1.89 8.76 -7.26
C GLU A 97 1.68 7.68 -6.20
N LEU A 98 1.89 8.01 -4.93
CA LEU A 98 1.69 7.05 -3.84
C LEU A 98 0.22 6.68 -3.66
N VAL A 99 -0.71 7.63 -3.78
CA VAL A 99 -2.16 7.34 -3.73
C VAL A 99 -2.58 6.38 -4.84
N CYS A 100 -2.14 6.60 -6.08
CA CYS A 100 -2.40 5.70 -7.20
C CYS A 100 -1.85 4.30 -6.93
N PHE A 101 -0.58 4.21 -6.52
CA PHE A 101 0.06 2.95 -6.15
C PHE A 101 -0.74 2.19 -5.06
N VAL A 102 -1.23 2.88 -4.03
CA VAL A 102 -1.97 2.25 -2.93
C VAL A 102 -3.35 1.78 -3.37
N LYS A 103 -4.01 2.47 -4.30
CA LYS A 103 -5.27 2.02 -4.90
C LYS A 103 -5.10 0.73 -5.69
N GLU A 104 -4.05 0.65 -6.52
CA GLU A 104 -3.70 -0.58 -7.25
C GLU A 104 -3.39 -1.74 -6.29
N LEU A 105 -2.52 -1.47 -5.30
CA LEU A 105 -2.19 -2.46 -4.27
C LEU A 105 -3.42 -2.94 -3.50
N GLN A 106 -4.39 -2.06 -3.21
CA GLN A 106 -5.63 -2.44 -2.54
C GLN A 106 -6.42 -3.48 -3.34
N LEU A 107 -6.54 -3.29 -4.66
CA LEU A 107 -7.26 -4.23 -5.53
C LEU A 107 -6.60 -5.62 -5.50
N GLU A 108 -5.27 -5.66 -5.60
CA GLU A 108 -4.51 -6.91 -5.57
C GLU A 108 -4.59 -7.62 -4.24
N VAL A 109 -4.50 -6.89 -3.12
CA VAL A 109 -4.66 -7.47 -1.78
C VAL A 109 -6.05 -8.07 -1.62
N ILE A 110 -7.09 -7.40 -2.13
CA ILE A 110 -8.46 -7.94 -2.10
C ILE A 110 -8.57 -9.22 -2.94
N GLN A 111 -8.03 -9.23 -4.15
CA GLN A 111 -8.03 -10.43 -5.01
C GLN A 111 -7.28 -11.59 -4.36
N TRP A 112 -6.10 -11.33 -3.80
CA TRP A 112 -5.33 -12.34 -3.09
C TRP A 112 -6.09 -12.91 -1.89
N LEU A 113 -6.78 -12.06 -1.12
CA LEU A 113 -7.63 -12.52 -0.01
C LEU A 113 -8.82 -13.35 -0.50
N GLN A 114 -9.48 -12.95 -1.59
CA GLN A 114 -10.60 -13.72 -2.14
C GLN A 114 -10.17 -15.14 -2.53
N LEU A 115 -8.93 -15.31 -3.01
CA LEU A 115 -8.38 -16.60 -3.39
C LEU A 115 -7.89 -17.45 -2.20
N ASN A 116 -7.25 -16.82 -1.20
CA ASN A 116 -6.53 -17.55 -0.14
C ASN A 116 -7.24 -17.53 1.22
N HIS A 117 -8.00 -16.48 1.52
CA HIS A 117 -8.64 -16.19 2.80
C HIS A 117 -9.99 -15.44 2.60
N PRO A 118 -10.98 -16.05 1.92
CA PRO A 118 -12.20 -15.36 1.51
C PRO A 118 -13.02 -14.81 2.69
N GLU A 119 -12.89 -15.40 3.88
CA GLU A 119 -13.49 -14.93 5.13
C GLU A 119 -12.96 -13.57 5.60
N LEU A 120 -11.77 -13.17 5.14
CA LEU A 120 -11.13 -11.89 5.45
C LEU A 120 -11.32 -10.83 4.35
N ALA A 121 -11.80 -11.24 3.17
CA ALA A 121 -12.04 -10.32 2.06
C ALA A 121 -13.21 -9.36 2.37
N PRO A 122 -13.13 -8.08 1.97
CA PRO A 122 -14.23 -7.15 2.14
C PRO A 122 -15.44 -7.57 1.30
N LYS A 123 -16.64 -7.56 1.91
CA LYS A 123 -17.91 -7.94 1.26
C LYS A 123 -18.34 -6.99 0.13
N ALA A 124 -17.79 -5.77 0.09
CA ALA A 124 -17.99 -4.81 -0.98
C ALA A 124 -16.60 -4.39 -1.50
N VAL A 125 -16.31 -4.74 -2.75
CA VAL A 125 -15.08 -4.32 -3.44
C VAL A 125 -15.29 -2.89 -3.93
N PRO A 126 -14.40 -1.92 -3.65
CA PRO A 126 -14.43 -0.64 -4.34
C PRO A 126 -14.13 -0.91 -5.81
N GLN A 127 -15.16 -0.80 -6.65
CA GLN A 127 -15.03 -0.97 -8.10
C GLN A 127 -14.27 0.25 -8.66
N GLY A 128 -13.01 0.05 -9.04
CA GLY A 128 -12.23 0.92 -9.89
C GLY A 128 -11.53 0.05 -10.95
N PRO A 129 -11.31 0.56 -12.17
CA PRO A 129 -10.75 -0.26 -13.24
C PRO A 129 -9.33 -0.70 -12.89
N ILE A 130 -9.06 -1.99 -13.06
CA ILE A 130 -7.70 -2.54 -13.11
C ILE A 130 -7.20 -2.16 -14.51
N PRO A 131 -6.10 -1.39 -14.66
CA PRO A 131 -5.45 -1.27 -15.95
C PRO A 131 -5.01 -2.68 -16.37
N ASP A 132 -5.52 -3.13 -17.52
CA ASP A 132 -5.17 -4.43 -18.08
C ASP A 132 -3.65 -4.62 -18.04
N ALA A 133 -3.23 -5.75 -17.47
CA ALA A 133 -1.85 -6.20 -17.57
C ALA A 133 -1.55 -6.33 -19.06
N GLN A 134 -0.77 -5.38 -19.59
CA GLN A 134 -0.45 -5.31 -21.00
C GLN A 134 0.11 -6.65 -21.47
N ASP A 135 -0.48 -7.11 -22.57
CA ASP A 135 -0.04 -8.16 -23.44
C ASP A 135 1.49 -8.21 -23.56
N THR A 136 2.13 -9.11 -22.83
CA THR A 136 3.33 -9.79 -23.33
C THR A 136 2.88 -11.07 -24.00
N ASN A 137 2.15 -10.92 -25.11
CA ASN A 137 2.08 -12.00 -26.08
C ASN A 137 3.26 -11.81 -27.04
N LEU A 138 4.16 -12.79 -26.96
CA LEU A 138 5.13 -13.14 -27.98
C LEU A 138 4.43 -13.09 -29.35
N ASP A 139 4.97 -12.36 -30.32
CA ASP A 139 5.08 -12.80 -31.71
C ASP A 139 5.89 -11.79 -32.54
N ALA A 140 6.83 -12.34 -33.33
CA ALA A 140 7.74 -11.77 -34.34
C ALA A 140 9.14 -11.35 -33.88
#